data_AF-H3CWR2-F1
#
_entry.id   AF-H3CWR2-F1
#
_cell.length_a   1.000
_cell.length_b   1.000
_cell.length_c   1.000
_cell.angle_alpha   90.00
_cell.angle_beta   90.00
_cell.angle_gamma   90.00
#
_symmetry.space_group_name_H-M   'P 1'
#
loop_
_entity.id
_entity.type
_entity.pdbx_description
1 polymer ?
#
loop_
_entity_poly.entity_id
_entity_poly.type
_entity_poly.pdbx_seq_one_letter_code
_entity_poly.pdbx_strand_id
1 'polypeptide(L)'
;LALILLTSGLFFTLDCPFLVQHLSVCIPAVGGALLLFVLLTLLRTSFSDPGILPRATPDEAAQVEKQMDAPGSASGRPPPRTLEVVVHQQVVKLKYCFTCRMFRPPRTSHCSLCDNCVERFDHHCPWVGNCVGKRNYRFFYAFIVYLSLLTAFILGCAAAHLALPSSEFSFTPSSTAVELLVCFFSLWSILGLTGFHTYLLASNRTTNEDIKGSWSGRRGEGVANPYSHQNVVLNCCTTLCGPMPPSLIDRRGFLPQDEGVQTSVLSSSGRPSVAPASPPASPPASPP
;
A
#
# COMPACT_ATOMS: atom_id res chain seq x y z
N LEU A 1 14.13 1.84 -8.30
CA LEU A 1 15.51 2.17 -7.84
C LEU A 1 16.52 2.13 -8.98
N ALA A 2 16.68 1.00 -9.69
CA ALA A 2 17.66 0.88 -10.77
C ALA A 2 17.55 2.01 -11.83
N LEU A 3 16.34 2.31 -12.32
CA LEU A 3 16.13 3.41 -13.27
C LEU A 3 16.63 4.76 -12.73
N ILE A 4 16.28 5.10 -11.48
CA ILE A 4 16.69 6.37 -10.83
C ILE A 4 18.21 6.47 -10.72
N LEU A 5 18.86 5.39 -10.28
CA LEU A 5 20.32 5.37 -10.12
C LEU A 5 21.03 5.41 -11.47
N LEU A 6 20.52 4.70 -12.47
CA LEU A 6 21.07 4.69 -13.83
C LEU A 6 20.97 6.08 -14.47
N THR A 7 19.76 6.67 -14.51
CA THR A 7 19.58 8.00 -15.11
C THR A 7 20.40 9.05 -14.37
N SER A 8 20.40 9.04 -13.04
CA SER A 8 21.21 10.00 -12.28
C SER A 8 22.71 9.77 -12.49
N GLY A 9 23.15 8.52 -12.58
CA GLY A 9 24.55 8.19 -12.86
C GLY A 9 25.01 8.69 -14.22
N LEU A 10 24.18 8.52 -15.26
CA LEU A 10 24.43 9.07 -16.60
C LEU A 10 24.52 10.60 -16.54
N PHE A 11 23.54 11.27 -15.94
CA PHE A 11 23.54 12.72 -15.73
C PHE A 11 24.83 13.23 -15.08
N PHE A 12 25.26 12.63 -13.95
CA PHE A 12 26.46 13.10 -13.24
C PHE A 12 27.77 12.81 -13.97
N THR A 13 27.83 11.74 -14.75
CA THR A 13 29.07 11.32 -15.42
C THR A 13 29.23 11.92 -16.81
N LEU A 14 28.13 12.15 -17.54
CA LEU A 14 28.15 12.55 -18.94
C LEU A 14 27.75 14.01 -19.13
N ASP A 15 26.69 14.49 -18.46
CA ASP A 15 26.20 15.85 -18.67
C ASP A 15 26.86 16.87 -17.74
N CYS A 16 27.02 16.54 -16.46
CA CYS A 16 27.56 17.46 -15.47
C CYS A 16 28.94 18.05 -15.82
N PRO A 17 29.94 17.29 -16.32
CA PRO A 17 31.24 17.86 -16.68
C PRO A 17 31.13 18.99 -17.71
N PHE A 18 30.31 18.79 -18.75
CA PHE A 18 30.07 19.79 -19.78
C PHE A 18 29.33 21.01 -19.21
N LEU A 19 28.24 20.76 -18.47
CA LEU A 19 27.38 21.81 -17.93
C LEU A 19 28.07 22.66 -16.85
N VAL A 20 29.02 22.09 -16.12
CA VAL A 20 29.84 22.83 -15.15
C VAL A 20 30.75 23.83 -15.86
N GLN A 21 31.33 23.45 -17.00
CA GLN A 21 32.20 24.32 -17.78
C GLN A 21 31.44 25.43 -18.51
N HIS A 22 30.20 25.17 -18.94
CA HIS A 22 29.45 26.07 -19.84
C HIS A 22 28.28 26.81 -19.18
N LEU A 23 27.74 26.34 -18.04
CA LEU A 23 26.63 26.99 -17.35
C LEU A 23 26.96 27.36 -15.90
N SER A 24 27.19 26.36 -15.03
CA SER A 24 27.33 26.61 -13.60
C SER A 24 27.90 25.42 -12.82
N VAL A 25 28.84 25.71 -11.92
CA VAL A 25 29.39 24.76 -10.93
C VAL A 25 28.35 24.25 -9.92
N CYS A 26 27.19 24.91 -9.79
CA CYS A 26 26.15 24.53 -8.84
C CYS A 26 25.28 23.36 -9.31
N ILE A 27 25.31 23.02 -10.62
CA ILE A 27 24.43 22.00 -11.22
C ILE A 27 24.56 20.63 -10.54
N PRO A 28 25.77 20.08 -10.32
CA PRO A 28 25.91 18.80 -9.62
C PRO A 28 25.43 18.85 -8.17
N ALA A 29 25.60 19.99 -7.49
CA ALA A 29 25.15 20.15 -6.10
C ALA A 29 23.62 20.12 -5.99
N VAL A 30 22.92 20.83 -6.89
CA VAL A 30 21.45 20.84 -6.95
C VAL A 30 20.92 19.45 -7.31
N GLY A 31 21.47 18.82 -8.35
CA GLY A 31 21.09 17.46 -8.74
C GLY A 31 21.34 16.45 -7.62
N GLY A 32 22.48 16.56 -6.92
CA GLY A 32 22.84 15.67 -5.82
C GLY A 32 21.91 15.81 -4.62
N ALA A 33 21.52 17.04 -4.27
CA ALA A 33 20.54 17.31 -3.23
C ALA A 33 19.17 16.71 -3.58
N LEU A 34 18.68 16.93 -4.81
CA LEU A 34 17.42 16.35 -5.27
C LEU A 34 17.45 14.81 -5.23
N LEU A 35 18.51 14.18 -5.74
CA LEU A 35 18.69 12.73 -5.66
C LEU A 35 18.70 12.23 -4.22
N LEU A 36 19.39 12.92 -3.31
CA LEU A 36 19.40 12.56 -1.90
C LEU A 36 17.98 12.57 -1.30
N PHE A 37 17.20 13.62 -1.55
CA PHE A 37 15.81 13.68 -1.08
C PHE A 37 14.94 12.56 -1.69
N VAL A 38 15.10 12.26 -2.98
CA VAL A 38 14.42 11.13 -3.64
C VAL A 38 14.75 9.81 -2.96
N LEU A 39 16.03 9.53 -2.71
CA LEU A 39 16.45 8.28 -2.07
C LEU A 39 15.97 8.20 -0.62
N LEU A 40 16.10 9.27 0.16
CA LEU A 40 15.63 9.29 1.55
C LEU A 40 14.13 9.07 1.66
N THR A 41 13.33 9.73 0.82
CA THR A 41 11.86 9.60 0.84
C THR A 41 11.39 8.25 0.29
N LEU A 42 12.07 7.70 -0.72
CA LEU A 42 11.84 6.33 -1.19
C LEU A 42 12.08 5.32 -0.07
N LEU A 43 13.27 5.35 0.56
CA LEU A 43 13.64 4.42 1.62
C LEU A 43 12.72 4.55 2.84
N ARG A 44 12.37 5.79 3.23
CA ARG A 44 11.37 6.05 4.28
C ARG A 44 10.03 5.43 3.94
N THR A 45 9.57 5.54 2.69
CA THR A 45 8.30 4.95 2.27
C THR A 45 8.35 3.42 2.30
N SER A 46 9.42 2.84 1.76
CA SER A 46 9.64 1.39 1.67
C SER A 46 9.74 0.72 3.03
N PHE A 47 10.49 1.28 3.98
CA PHE A 47 10.80 0.62 5.25
C PHE A 47 9.96 1.09 6.45
N SER A 48 9.05 2.05 6.26
CA SER A 48 8.11 2.45 7.31
C SER A 48 6.95 1.47 7.41
N ASP A 49 6.44 1.30 8.63
CA ASP A 49 5.11 0.71 8.82
C ASP A 49 4.07 1.61 8.12
N PRO A 50 3.25 1.08 7.18
CA PRO A 50 2.24 1.86 6.48
C PRO A 50 1.00 2.19 7.34
N GLY A 51 0.87 1.57 8.51
CA GLY A 51 -0.32 1.63 9.36
C GLY A 51 -0.99 0.28 9.47
N ILE A 52 -0.20 -0.79 9.65
CA ILE A 52 -0.76 -2.14 9.79
C ILE A 52 -1.52 -2.23 11.11
N LEU A 53 -2.72 -2.81 11.04
CA LEU A 53 -3.53 -3.14 12.21
C LEU A 53 -3.18 -4.55 12.70
N PRO A 54 -3.03 -4.76 14.02
CA PRO A 54 -2.86 -6.11 14.57
C PRO A 54 -4.10 -6.96 14.26
N ARG A 55 -3.88 -8.26 14.06
CA ARG A 55 -4.98 -9.22 13.89
C ARG A 55 -5.72 -9.35 15.22
N ALA A 56 -7.02 -9.62 15.15
CA ALA A 56 -7.80 -9.89 16.36
C ALA A 56 -7.21 -11.09 17.09
N THR A 57 -7.12 -10.98 18.42
CA THR A 57 -6.81 -12.11 19.29
C THR A 57 -7.87 -13.21 19.14
N PRO A 58 -7.57 -14.47 19.52
CA PRO A 58 -8.57 -15.54 19.47
C PRO A 58 -9.85 -15.19 20.22
N ASP A 59 -9.74 -14.53 21.37
CA ASP A 59 -10.88 -14.11 22.18
C ASP A 59 -11.69 -12.99 21.52
N GLU A 60 -11.04 -11.95 20.98
CA GLU A 60 -11.71 -10.89 20.23
C GLU A 60 -12.40 -11.44 18.98
N ALA A 61 -11.73 -12.33 18.24
CA ALA A 61 -12.29 -12.99 17.08
C ALA A 61 -13.52 -13.83 17.46
N ALA A 62 -13.44 -14.62 18.54
CA ALA A 62 -14.56 -15.42 19.03
C ALA A 62 -15.74 -14.55 19.50
N GLN A 63 -15.47 -13.40 20.11
CA GLN A 63 -16.52 -12.44 20.49
C GLN A 63 -17.20 -11.84 19.27
N VAL A 64 -16.42 -11.42 18.27
CA VAL A 64 -16.96 -10.86 17.02
C VAL A 64 -17.77 -11.91 16.26
N GLU A 65 -17.27 -13.13 16.16
CA GLU A 65 -17.97 -14.25 15.50
C GLU A 65 -19.25 -14.63 16.25
N LYS A 66 -19.24 -14.68 17.60
CA LYS A 66 -20.47 -14.86 18.39
C LYS A 66 -21.48 -13.75 18.19
N GLN A 67 -21.04 -12.50 18.09
CA GLN A 67 -21.93 -11.37 17.84
C GLN A 67 -22.52 -11.41 16.43
N MET A 68 -21.75 -11.92 15.46
CA MET A 68 -22.27 -12.22 14.14
C MET A 68 -23.30 -13.34 14.25
N ASP A 69 -22.97 -14.50 14.82
CA ASP A 69 -23.85 -15.66 14.91
C ASP A 69 -25.03 -15.50 15.88
N ALA A 70 -25.12 -14.37 16.60
CA ALA A 70 -26.24 -14.05 17.46
C ALA A 70 -27.55 -14.07 16.66
N PRO A 71 -28.60 -14.77 17.11
CA PRO A 71 -29.85 -14.95 16.37
C PRO A 71 -30.63 -13.63 16.32
N GLY A 72 -30.30 -12.81 15.34
CA GLY A 72 -30.88 -11.49 15.09
C GLY A 72 -31.81 -11.45 13.88
N SER A 73 -32.79 -12.36 13.82
CA SER A 73 -34.07 -12.28 13.08
C SER A 73 -34.58 -13.69 12.81
N ALA A 74 -35.85 -13.94 13.09
CA ALA A 74 -36.60 -15.19 12.89
C ALA A 74 -36.74 -15.65 11.41
N SER A 75 -35.77 -15.37 10.54
CA SER A 75 -35.85 -15.54 9.08
C SER A 75 -34.77 -16.44 8.46
N GLY A 76 -33.92 -17.09 9.27
CA GLY A 76 -32.93 -18.07 8.77
C GLY A 76 -31.84 -17.48 7.86
N ARG A 77 -31.70 -16.15 7.80
CA ARG A 77 -30.66 -15.49 7.01
C ARG A 77 -29.37 -15.40 7.82
N PRO A 78 -28.21 -15.73 7.22
CA PRO A 78 -26.93 -15.54 7.89
C PRO A 78 -26.75 -14.07 8.26
N PRO A 79 -26.13 -13.79 9.41
CA PRO A 79 -25.98 -12.44 9.95
C PRO A 79 -25.20 -11.52 9.03
N PRO A 80 -25.45 -10.20 9.09
CA PRO A 80 -24.81 -9.24 8.21
C PRO A 80 -23.31 -9.18 8.49
N ARG A 81 -22.50 -9.51 7.47
CA ARG A 81 -21.02 -9.37 7.48
C ARG A 81 -20.55 -7.92 7.36
N THR A 82 -21.41 -7.00 7.75
CA THR A 82 -21.22 -5.56 7.69
C THR A 82 -21.72 -4.93 8.97
N LEU A 83 -20.89 -4.06 9.54
CA LEU A 83 -21.24 -3.25 10.71
C LEU A 83 -21.42 -1.80 10.25
N GLU A 84 -22.48 -1.13 10.68
CA GLU A 84 -22.71 0.28 10.39
C GLU A 84 -22.18 1.14 11.54
N VAL A 85 -21.34 2.12 11.21
CA VAL A 85 -20.81 3.09 12.18
C VAL A 85 -21.02 4.50 11.66
N VAL A 86 -21.30 5.43 12.56
CA VAL A 86 -21.48 6.85 12.19
C VAL A 86 -20.14 7.56 12.29
N VAL A 87 -19.67 8.13 11.18
CA VAL A 87 -18.47 8.97 11.10
C VAL A 87 -18.90 10.37 10.66
N HIS A 88 -18.71 11.38 11.52
CA HIS A 88 -19.14 12.75 11.26
C HIS A 88 -20.58 12.85 10.69
N GLN A 89 -21.54 12.20 11.37
CA GLN A 89 -22.96 12.15 10.99
C GLN A 89 -23.27 11.41 9.68
N GLN A 90 -22.32 10.69 9.09
CA GLN A 90 -22.54 9.82 7.94
C GLN A 90 -22.37 8.34 8.30
N VAL A 91 -23.31 7.50 7.88
CA VAL A 91 -23.27 6.05 8.10
C VAL A 91 -22.27 5.41 7.14
N VAL A 92 -21.22 4.79 7.69
CA VAL A 92 -20.20 4.05 6.95
C VAL A 92 -20.36 2.56 7.24
N LYS A 93 -20.47 1.76 6.19
CA LYS A 93 -20.55 0.30 6.28
C LYS A 93 -19.14 -0.30 6.35
N LEU A 94 -18.78 -0.84 7.51
CA LEU A 94 -17.55 -1.60 7.73
C LEU A 94 -17.71 -3.01 7.17
N LYS A 95 -16.62 -3.56 6.63
CA LYS A 95 -16.58 -4.94 6.10
C LYS A 95 -15.72 -5.80 7.00
N TYR A 96 -16.15 -7.03 7.24
CA TYR A 96 -15.32 -8.00 7.96
C TYR A 96 -14.10 -8.45 7.13
N CYS A 97 -12.96 -8.66 7.80
CA CYS A 97 -11.78 -9.30 7.22
C CYS A 97 -11.64 -10.69 7.83
N PHE A 98 -11.78 -11.74 7.02
CA PHE A 98 -11.62 -13.12 7.48
C PHE A 98 -10.18 -13.47 7.83
N THR A 99 -9.20 -12.89 7.13
CA THR A 99 -7.78 -13.15 7.37
C THR A 99 -7.28 -12.55 8.67
N CYS A 100 -7.70 -11.32 8.98
CA CYS A 100 -7.33 -10.61 10.20
C CYS A 100 -8.35 -10.76 11.34
N ARG A 101 -9.46 -11.49 11.08
CA ARG A 101 -10.59 -11.76 11.99
C ARG A 101 -11.15 -10.53 12.71
N MET A 102 -11.28 -9.42 11.99
CA MET A 102 -11.75 -8.16 12.55
C MET A 102 -12.68 -7.42 11.58
N PHE A 103 -13.59 -6.61 12.12
CA PHE A 103 -14.24 -5.57 11.32
C PHE A 103 -13.22 -4.49 10.97
N ARG A 104 -13.05 -4.24 9.67
CA ARG A 104 -12.08 -3.25 9.19
C ARG A 104 -12.56 -1.86 9.63
N PRO A 105 -11.75 -1.09 10.39
CA PRO A 105 -12.09 0.28 10.73
C PRO A 105 -12.32 1.13 9.47
N PRO A 106 -12.97 2.30 9.59
CA PRO A 106 -13.16 3.17 8.44
C PRO A 106 -11.87 3.44 7.67
N ARG A 107 -11.95 3.49 6.34
CA ARG A 107 -10.82 3.68 5.41
C ARG A 107 -9.73 2.59 5.45
N THR A 108 -9.96 1.47 6.14
CA THR A 108 -9.03 0.33 6.19
C THR A 108 -9.33 -0.66 5.06
N SER A 109 -8.29 -1.24 4.47
CA SER A 109 -8.43 -2.36 3.53
C SER A 109 -7.36 -3.42 3.78
N HIS A 110 -7.73 -4.68 3.52
CA HIS A 110 -6.79 -5.80 3.57
C HIS A 110 -6.03 -5.85 2.24
N CYS A 111 -4.70 -5.83 2.31
CA CYS A 111 -3.83 -6.07 1.17
C CYS A 111 -3.42 -7.54 1.18
N SER A 112 -3.79 -8.31 0.15
CA SER A 112 -3.42 -9.72 0.04
C SER A 112 -1.92 -9.93 -0.19
N LEU A 113 -1.23 -8.98 -0.82
CA LEU A 113 0.22 -9.05 -1.06
C LEU A 113 1.02 -8.89 0.24
N CYS A 114 0.60 -7.98 1.10
CA CYS A 114 1.22 -7.77 2.42
C CYS A 114 0.60 -8.62 3.52
N ASP A 115 -0.47 -9.37 3.21
CA ASP A 115 -1.30 -10.16 4.13
C ASP A 115 -1.67 -9.45 5.44
N ASN A 116 -2.07 -8.19 5.33
CA ASN A 116 -2.36 -7.34 6.48
C ASN A 116 -3.46 -6.32 6.17
N CYS A 117 -4.24 -5.98 7.19
CA CYS A 117 -5.11 -4.81 7.14
C CYS A 117 -4.30 -3.54 7.38
N VAL A 118 -4.41 -2.57 6.47
CA VAL A 118 -3.68 -1.29 6.53
C VAL A 118 -4.68 -0.15 6.72
N GLU A 119 -4.44 0.67 7.73
CA GLU A 119 -5.24 1.85 8.05
C GLU A 119 -5.04 2.95 7.00
N ARG A 120 -6.14 3.64 6.63
CA ARG A 120 -6.18 4.63 5.54
C ARG A 120 -5.46 4.10 4.29
N PHE A 121 -5.78 2.86 3.91
CA PHE A 121 -5.15 2.18 2.78
C PHE A 121 -5.35 2.98 1.50
N ASP A 122 -4.22 3.28 0.84
CA ASP A 122 -4.22 3.95 -0.45
C ASP A 122 -4.06 2.92 -1.58
N HIS A 123 -2.91 2.24 -1.62
CA HIS A 123 -2.62 1.17 -2.56
C HIS A 123 -1.42 0.33 -2.08
N HIS A 124 -1.21 -0.82 -2.72
CA HIS A 124 0.07 -1.51 -2.66
C HIS A 124 0.93 -1.04 -3.83
N CYS A 125 2.15 -0.58 -3.58
CA CYS A 125 3.02 -0.04 -4.61
C CYS A 125 4.20 -1.00 -4.87
N PRO A 126 4.25 -1.67 -6.03
CA PRO A 126 5.35 -2.57 -6.37
C PRO A 126 6.70 -1.87 -6.42
N TRP A 127 6.72 -0.59 -6.80
CA TRP A 127 7.95 0.20 -6.95
C TRP A 127 8.65 0.50 -5.63
N VAL A 128 7.88 0.64 -4.55
CA VAL A 128 8.42 0.84 -3.18
C VAL A 128 8.50 -0.48 -2.42
N GLY A 129 7.86 -1.55 -2.91
CA GLY A 129 7.82 -2.87 -2.27
C GLY A 129 7.01 -2.89 -0.96
N ASN A 130 6.06 -1.97 -0.79
CA ASN A 130 5.27 -1.82 0.44
C ASN A 130 3.88 -1.24 0.14
N CYS A 131 2.95 -1.38 1.08
CA CYS A 131 1.72 -0.62 1.07
C CYS A 131 1.98 0.87 1.31
N VAL A 132 1.16 1.71 0.70
CA VAL A 132 1.04 3.13 1.03
C VAL A 132 -0.24 3.31 1.83
N GLY A 133 -0.12 3.82 3.05
CA GLY A 133 -1.21 3.96 4.01
C GLY A 133 -1.00 5.13 4.96
N LYS A 134 -1.75 5.17 6.06
CA LYS A 134 -1.81 6.30 7.00
C LYS A 134 -0.45 6.83 7.45
N ARG A 135 0.51 5.94 7.74
CA ARG A 135 1.77 6.29 8.40
C ARG A 135 2.89 6.69 7.45
N ASN A 136 2.86 6.23 6.20
CA ASN A 136 3.92 6.47 5.21
C ASN A 136 3.48 7.29 3.99
N TYR A 137 2.19 7.61 3.83
CA TYR A 137 1.68 8.39 2.69
C TYR A 137 2.42 9.71 2.47
N ARG A 138 2.77 10.45 3.54
CA ARG A 138 3.50 11.73 3.41
C ARG A 138 4.88 11.56 2.77
N PHE A 139 5.55 10.43 3.04
CA PHE A 139 6.85 10.13 2.46
C PHE A 139 6.71 9.68 1.01
N PHE A 140 5.66 8.92 0.70
CA PHE A 140 5.34 8.54 -0.67
C PHE A 140 5.04 9.78 -1.54
N TYR A 141 4.24 10.71 -1.01
CA TYR A 141 3.93 11.97 -1.70
C TYR A 141 5.19 12.83 -1.91
N ALA A 142 6.02 12.97 -0.87
CA ALA A 142 7.31 13.66 -1.01
C ALA A 142 8.21 12.98 -2.06
N PHE A 143 8.26 11.65 -2.07
CA PHE A 143 9.02 10.87 -3.04
C PHE A 143 8.62 11.18 -4.49
N ILE A 144 7.33 11.13 -4.83
CA ILE A 144 6.88 11.39 -6.20
C ILE A 144 7.07 12.87 -6.61
N VAL A 145 6.96 13.81 -5.68
CA VAL A 145 7.24 15.24 -5.91
C VAL A 145 8.72 15.47 -6.18
N TYR A 146 9.62 15.01 -5.29
CA TYR A 146 11.06 15.16 -5.50
C TYR A 146 11.54 14.40 -6.73
N LEU A 147 10.94 13.25 -7.05
CA LEU A 147 11.25 12.51 -8.26
C LEU A 147 10.85 13.31 -9.51
N SER A 148 9.68 13.95 -9.50
CA SER A 148 9.23 14.84 -10.59
C SER A 148 10.21 16.00 -10.80
N LEU A 149 10.65 16.62 -9.70
CA LEU A 149 11.61 17.73 -9.73
C LEU A 149 12.98 17.28 -10.26
N LEU A 150 13.49 16.14 -9.79
CA LEU A 150 14.75 15.56 -10.26
C LEU A 150 14.68 15.23 -11.77
N THR A 151 13.62 14.56 -12.22
CA THR A 151 13.46 14.20 -13.64
C THR A 151 13.32 15.45 -14.52
N ALA A 152 12.57 16.47 -14.09
CA ALA A 152 12.47 17.73 -14.82
C ALA A 152 13.81 18.48 -14.88
N PHE A 153 14.57 18.47 -13.78
CA PHE A 153 15.88 19.09 -13.69
C PHE A 153 16.89 18.41 -14.64
N ILE A 154 16.98 17.08 -14.61
CA ILE A 154 17.85 16.30 -15.52
C ILE A 154 17.43 16.53 -16.98
N LEU A 155 16.12 16.48 -17.28
CA LEU A 155 15.62 16.73 -18.64
C LEU A 155 16.04 18.11 -19.17
N GLY A 156 15.88 19.15 -18.35
CA GLY A 156 16.29 20.51 -18.71
C GLY A 156 17.80 20.64 -18.92
N CYS A 157 18.60 19.97 -18.09
CA CYS A 157 20.05 19.95 -18.20
C CYS A 157 20.51 19.19 -19.46
N ALA A 158 19.95 18.02 -19.74
CA ALA A 158 20.24 17.24 -20.95
C ALA A 158 19.86 18.01 -22.22
N ALA A 159 18.72 18.69 -22.21
CA ALA A 159 18.31 19.58 -23.31
C ALA A 159 19.30 20.75 -23.50
N ALA A 160 19.76 21.37 -22.40
CA ALA A 160 20.75 22.44 -22.45
C ALA A 160 22.11 21.94 -22.99
N HIS A 161 22.56 20.75 -22.59
CA HIS A 161 23.79 20.14 -23.11
C HIS A 161 23.72 19.95 -24.63
N LEU A 162 22.61 19.45 -25.16
CA LEU A 162 22.44 19.27 -26.61
C LEU A 162 22.24 20.59 -27.38
N ALA A 163 21.70 21.62 -26.74
CA ALA A 163 21.43 22.91 -27.38
C ALA A 163 22.65 23.83 -27.44
N LEU A 164 23.63 23.65 -26.54
CA LEU A 164 24.82 24.48 -26.50
C LEU A 164 25.85 24.05 -27.56
N PRO A 165 26.41 24.99 -28.34
CA PRO A 165 27.43 24.67 -29.32
C PRO A 165 28.69 24.13 -28.64
N SER A 166 29.14 22.93 -29.04
CA SER A 166 30.43 22.38 -28.64
C SER A 166 31.36 22.27 -29.85
N SER A 167 32.56 22.87 -29.77
CA SER A 167 33.60 22.75 -30.80
C SER A 167 34.29 21.38 -30.82
N GLU A 168 34.09 20.57 -29.77
CA GLU A 168 34.67 19.24 -29.61
C GLU A 168 33.61 18.18 -29.93
N PHE A 169 33.81 17.40 -30.99
CA PHE A 169 32.99 16.23 -31.32
C PHE A 169 33.27 15.12 -30.31
N SER A 170 32.65 15.20 -29.14
CA SER A 170 32.73 14.16 -28.12
C SER A 170 31.68 13.07 -28.38
N PHE A 171 31.96 11.86 -27.93
CA PHE A 171 31.13 10.64 -28.06
C PHE A 171 29.77 10.72 -27.30
N THR A 172 29.41 11.89 -26.79
CA THR A 172 28.31 12.18 -25.85
C THR A 172 26.90 12.42 -26.43
N PRO A 173 26.68 12.77 -27.72
CA PRO A 173 25.34 13.10 -28.21
C PRO A 173 24.34 11.93 -28.11
N SER A 174 24.79 10.71 -28.36
CA SER A 174 23.91 9.53 -28.39
C SER A 174 23.46 9.12 -26.99
N SER A 175 24.35 9.15 -26.00
CA SER A 175 24.01 8.84 -24.61
C SER A 175 23.10 9.90 -23.99
N THR A 176 23.41 11.19 -24.19
CA THR A 176 22.57 12.29 -23.69
C THR A 176 21.21 12.31 -24.40
N ALA A 177 21.14 11.94 -25.69
CA ALA A 177 19.86 11.79 -26.39
C ALA A 177 19.01 10.62 -25.84
N VAL A 178 19.63 9.48 -25.51
CA VAL A 178 18.94 8.35 -24.85
C VAL A 178 18.44 8.77 -23.47
N GLU A 179 19.26 9.46 -22.69
CA GLU A 179 18.87 10.00 -21.39
C GLU A 179 17.69 10.97 -21.48
N LEU A 180 17.74 11.91 -22.43
CA LEU A 180 16.65 12.85 -22.71
C LEU A 180 15.36 12.11 -23.04
N LEU A 181 15.43 11.07 -23.90
CA LEU A 181 14.28 10.26 -24.27
C LEU A 181 13.67 9.53 -23.06
N VAL A 182 14.52 8.90 -22.24
CA VAL A 182 14.10 8.21 -21.01
C VAL A 182 13.45 9.19 -20.04
N CYS A 183 14.06 10.37 -19.84
CA CYS A 183 13.53 11.41 -18.96
C CYS A 183 12.22 11.99 -19.49
N PHE A 184 12.08 12.20 -20.80
CA PHE A 184 10.86 12.72 -21.42
C PHE A 184 9.66 11.81 -21.16
N PHE A 185 9.76 10.52 -21.46
CA PHE A 185 8.66 9.58 -21.21
C PHE A 185 8.39 9.37 -19.71
N SER A 186 9.44 9.33 -18.90
CA SER A 186 9.30 9.18 -17.44
C SER A 186 8.61 10.41 -16.83
N LEU A 187 8.92 11.62 -17.29
CA LEU A 187 8.40 12.86 -16.73
C LEU A 187 6.88 12.93 -16.82
N TRP A 188 6.29 12.62 -17.98
CA TRP A 188 4.83 12.66 -18.15
C TRP A 188 4.11 11.68 -17.23
N SER A 189 4.66 10.47 -17.08
CA SER A 189 4.11 9.45 -16.18
C SER A 189 4.17 9.91 -14.71
N ILE A 190 5.33 10.42 -14.28
CA ILE A 190 5.55 10.81 -12.88
C ILE A 190 4.78 12.10 -12.54
N LEU A 191 4.73 13.08 -13.45
CA LEU A 191 3.91 14.29 -13.26
C LEU A 191 2.42 13.95 -13.19
N GLY A 192 1.93 13.04 -14.03
CA GLY A 192 0.55 12.56 -13.96
C GLY A 192 0.22 11.94 -12.60
N LEU A 193 1.13 11.10 -12.09
CA LEU A 193 0.99 10.50 -10.75
C LEU A 193 1.00 11.55 -9.64
N THR A 194 1.95 12.49 -9.68
CA THR A 194 2.05 13.60 -8.71
C THR A 194 0.79 14.47 -8.73
N GLY A 195 0.29 14.81 -9.93
CA GLY A 195 -0.96 15.56 -10.10
C GLY A 195 -2.17 14.83 -9.54
N PHE A 196 -2.31 13.54 -9.85
CA PHE A 196 -3.38 12.70 -9.32
C PHE A 196 -3.37 12.64 -7.79
N HIS A 197 -2.22 12.38 -7.17
CA HIS A 197 -2.10 12.37 -5.71
C HIS A 197 -2.29 13.75 -5.08
N THR A 198 -1.95 14.83 -5.78
CA THR A 198 -2.24 16.20 -5.33
C THR A 198 -3.75 16.45 -5.31
N TYR A 199 -4.49 15.97 -6.30
CA TYR A 199 -5.97 16.02 -6.31
C TYR A 199 -6.57 15.21 -5.14
N LEU A 200 -6.09 13.98 -4.92
CA LEU A 200 -6.55 13.14 -3.81
C LEU A 200 -6.30 13.79 -2.45
N LEU A 201 -5.10 14.37 -2.28
CA LEU A 201 -4.72 15.12 -1.09
C LEU A 201 -5.63 16.33 -0.87
N ALA A 202 -5.84 17.14 -1.91
CA ALA A 202 -6.73 18.31 -1.88
C ALA A 202 -8.18 17.96 -1.51
N SER A 203 -8.61 16.73 -1.85
CA SER A 203 -9.97 16.22 -1.59
C SER A 203 -10.08 15.36 -0.32
N ASN A 204 -8.97 15.14 0.40
CA ASN A 204 -8.83 14.17 1.49
C ASN A 204 -9.41 12.78 1.17
N ARG A 205 -9.05 12.25 -0.01
CA ARG A 205 -9.44 10.92 -0.49
C ARG A 205 -8.21 10.03 -0.62
N THR A 206 -8.38 8.72 -0.49
CA THR A 206 -7.36 7.76 -0.91
C THR A 206 -7.64 7.28 -2.33
N THR A 207 -6.61 6.76 -3.02
CA THR A 207 -6.76 6.14 -4.34
C THR A 207 -7.81 5.03 -4.32
N ASN A 208 -7.77 4.18 -3.29
CA ASN A 208 -8.76 3.11 -3.06
C ASN A 208 -10.19 3.65 -2.92
N GLU A 209 -10.38 4.79 -2.26
CA GLU A 209 -11.70 5.41 -2.10
C GLU A 209 -12.25 5.98 -3.41
N ASP A 210 -11.38 6.64 -4.18
CA ASP A 210 -11.70 7.27 -5.46
C ASP A 210 -12.05 6.21 -6.53
N ILE A 211 -11.22 5.17 -6.67
CA ILE A 211 -11.48 4.05 -7.61
C ILE A 211 -12.79 3.33 -7.28
N LYS A 212 -13.08 3.12 -5.99
CA LYS A 212 -14.35 2.51 -5.56
C LYS A 212 -15.55 3.43 -5.70
N GLY A 213 -15.34 4.71 -6.02
CA GLY A 213 -16.39 5.72 -6.07
C GLY A 213 -17.09 5.89 -4.73
N SER A 214 -16.37 5.72 -3.61
CA SER A 214 -16.93 5.65 -2.24
C SER A 214 -17.72 6.91 -1.87
N TRP A 215 -17.35 8.04 -2.47
CA TRP A 215 -17.93 9.36 -2.25
C TRP A 215 -18.45 9.99 -3.56
N SER A 216 -18.69 9.17 -4.59
CA SER A 216 -19.25 9.62 -5.87
C SER A 216 -20.77 9.48 -5.83
N GLY A 217 -21.49 10.55 -6.18
CA GLY A 217 -22.97 10.60 -6.17
C GLY A 217 -23.67 9.65 -7.16
N ARG A 218 -22.96 8.68 -7.76
CA ARG A 218 -23.53 7.66 -8.65
C ARG A 218 -24.52 6.72 -7.96
N ARG A 219 -24.62 6.75 -6.62
CA ARG A 219 -25.57 5.95 -5.82
C ARG A 219 -26.84 6.70 -5.39
N GLY A 220 -27.16 7.86 -5.98
CA GLY A 220 -28.48 8.50 -5.85
C GLY A 220 -28.67 9.39 -4.61
N GLU A 221 -27.80 9.31 -3.61
CA GLU A 221 -27.74 10.27 -2.51
C GLU A 221 -26.38 10.97 -2.53
N GLY A 222 -26.37 12.30 -2.36
CA GLY A 222 -25.17 13.13 -2.33
C GLY A 222 -24.30 12.86 -1.10
N VAL A 223 -23.66 11.69 -1.03
CA VAL A 223 -22.75 11.34 0.07
C VAL A 223 -21.48 12.17 -0.08
N ALA A 224 -21.45 13.31 0.62
CA ALA A 224 -20.25 14.12 0.78
C ALA A 224 -19.13 13.30 1.44
N ASN A 225 -17.87 13.64 1.18
CA ASN A 225 -16.74 12.98 1.85
C ASN A 225 -16.67 13.44 3.33
N PRO A 226 -16.92 12.58 4.33
CA PRO A 226 -16.94 12.97 5.75
C PRO A 226 -15.56 13.37 6.28
N TYR A 227 -14.50 13.03 5.55
CA TYR A 227 -13.12 13.30 5.94
C TYR A 227 -12.57 14.59 5.34
N SER A 228 -13.27 15.21 4.39
CA SER A 228 -12.83 16.48 3.81
C SER A 228 -13.15 17.63 4.73
N HIS A 229 -12.19 18.52 4.95
CA HIS A 229 -12.40 19.77 5.68
C HIS A 229 -13.03 20.87 4.81
N GLN A 230 -13.42 20.58 3.57
CA GLN A 230 -13.90 21.55 2.57
C GLN A 230 -12.92 22.71 2.29
N ASN A 231 -11.65 22.52 2.66
CA ASN A 231 -10.58 23.47 2.45
C ASN A 231 -9.33 22.71 1.99
N VAL A 232 -8.83 23.06 0.81
CA VAL A 232 -7.69 22.37 0.17
C VAL A 232 -6.44 22.46 1.04
N VAL A 233 -6.13 23.64 1.55
CA VAL A 233 -4.93 23.86 2.38
C VAL A 233 -5.01 23.04 3.65
N LEU A 234 -6.16 23.05 4.33
CA LEU A 234 -6.36 22.27 5.55
C LEU A 234 -6.28 20.76 5.29
N ASN A 235 -6.85 20.26 4.20
CA ASN A 235 -6.73 18.86 3.80
C ASN A 235 -5.27 18.44 3.57
N CYS A 236 -4.49 19.29 2.88
CA CYS A 236 -3.07 19.07 2.65
C CYS A 236 -2.27 19.11 3.96
N CYS A 237 -2.45 20.14 4.79
CA CYS A 237 -1.73 20.30 6.05
C CYS A 237 -2.02 19.17 7.05
N THR A 238 -3.28 18.77 7.19
CA THR A 238 -3.66 17.66 8.09
C THR A 238 -2.98 16.35 7.69
N THR A 239 -2.83 16.11 6.38
CA THR A 239 -2.23 14.86 5.88
C THR A 239 -0.70 14.89 5.86
N LEU A 240 -0.10 16.01 5.42
CA LEU A 240 1.36 16.12 5.24
C LEU A 240 2.09 16.57 6.51
N CYS A 241 1.50 17.52 7.25
CA CYS A 241 2.14 18.19 8.38
C CYS A 241 1.60 17.73 9.74
N GLY A 242 0.50 16.97 9.77
CA GLY A 242 -0.07 16.45 11.00
C GLY A 242 0.90 15.53 11.77
N PRO A 243 0.71 15.34 13.08
CA PRO A 243 1.53 14.42 13.87
C PRO A 243 1.46 13.02 13.28
N MET A 244 2.58 12.31 13.29
CA MET A 244 2.58 10.90 12.91
C MET A 244 1.92 10.10 14.05
N PRO A 245 0.87 9.31 13.78
CA PRO A 245 0.30 8.43 14.82
C PRO A 245 1.38 7.44 15.32
N PRO A 246 1.19 6.72 16.44
CA PRO A 246 2.08 5.63 16.84
C PRO A 246 1.88 4.37 15.98
N SER A 247 2.87 3.48 15.98
CA SER A 247 2.73 2.13 15.37
C SER A 247 1.85 1.29 16.29
N LEU A 248 0.94 0.51 15.72
CA LEU A 248 0.13 -0.46 16.49
C LEU A 248 0.77 -1.85 16.52
N ILE A 249 1.85 -2.05 15.75
CA ILE A 249 2.66 -3.26 15.84
C ILE A 249 3.79 -3.03 16.83
N ASP A 250 3.92 -3.94 17.78
CA ASP A 250 5.16 -4.15 18.52
C ASP A 250 6.11 -5.05 17.72
N ARG A 251 7.10 -4.46 17.07
CA ARG A 251 8.10 -5.20 16.27
C ARG A 251 9.09 -5.99 17.12
N ARG A 252 9.17 -5.71 18.42
CA ARG A 252 10.12 -6.33 19.36
C ARG A 252 9.43 -7.22 20.40
N GLY A 253 8.10 -7.30 20.34
CA GLY A 253 7.31 -8.13 21.23
C GLY A 253 7.58 -9.61 20.99
N PHE A 254 7.56 -10.38 22.07
CA PHE A 254 7.57 -11.84 21.98
C PHE A 254 6.16 -12.32 21.61
N LEU A 255 6.07 -13.27 20.68
CA LEU A 255 4.82 -13.98 20.48
C LEU A 255 4.52 -14.76 21.77
N PRO A 256 3.28 -14.69 22.29
CA PRO A 256 2.86 -15.62 23.32
C PRO A 256 3.19 -17.04 22.83
N GLN A 257 3.83 -17.87 23.67
CA GLN A 257 3.94 -19.29 23.35
C GLN A 257 2.51 -19.79 23.13
N ASP A 258 2.28 -20.51 22.03
CA ASP A 258 1.04 -21.24 21.83
C ASP A 258 0.88 -22.16 23.04
N GLU A 259 0.10 -21.74 24.04
CA GLU A 259 -0.42 -22.65 25.03
C GLU A 259 -1.26 -23.63 24.21
N GLY A 260 -0.70 -24.84 24.07
CA GLY A 260 -1.12 -25.80 23.09
C GLY A 260 -2.64 -25.90 23.08
N VAL A 261 -3.18 -25.97 21.87
CA VAL A 261 -4.48 -26.59 21.62
C VAL A 261 -4.40 -27.99 22.25
N GLN A 262 -4.72 -28.08 23.55
CA GLN A 262 -4.94 -29.36 24.20
C GLN A 262 -6.13 -29.93 23.47
N THR A 263 -5.85 -30.94 22.67
CA THR A 263 -6.77 -31.93 22.17
C THR A 263 -7.67 -32.42 23.31
N SER A 264 -8.77 -31.71 23.58
CA SER A 264 -9.87 -32.20 24.40
C SER A 264 -10.86 -33.00 23.54
N VAL A 265 -10.35 -33.73 22.55
CA VAL A 265 -11.08 -34.78 21.84
C VAL A 265 -10.47 -36.12 22.21
N LEU A 266 -10.39 -36.42 23.50
CA LEU A 266 -10.25 -37.79 23.98
C LEU A 266 -10.61 -37.85 25.48
N SER A 267 -11.90 -37.89 25.78
CA SER A 267 -12.48 -38.70 26.88
C SER A 267 -13.98 -38.38 27.06
N SER A 268 -14.80 -38.60 26.04
CA SER A 268 -16.24 -38.81 26.27
C SER A 268 -16.90 -39.54 25.10
N SER A 269 -16.46 -40.76 24.82
CA SER A 269 -17.23 -41.69 23.99
C SER A 269 -16.86 -43.12 24.31
N GLY A 270 -17.32 -43.57 25.49
CA GLY A 270 -17.54 -44.99 25.71
C GLY A 270 -18.61 -45.47 24.74
N ARG A 271 -18.22 -46.21 23.70
CA ARG A 271 -19.10 -47.14 23.00
C ARG A 271 -18.29 -48.36 22.56
N PRO A 272 -18.84 -49.59 22.67
CA PRO A 272 -18.06 -50.82 22.56
C PRO A 272 -17.66 -51.10 21.10
N SER A 273 -16.43 -51.57 20.93
CA SER A 273 -15.87 -52.07 19.67
C SER A 273 -16.63 -53.32 19.22
N VAL A 274 -17.29 -53.25 18.06
CA VAL A 274 -17.74 -54.42 17.30
C VAL A 274 -16.62 -54.78 16.32
N ALA A 275 -16.12 -56.02 16.42
CA ALA A 275 -15.02 -56.53 15.60
C ALA A 275 -15.41 -56.70 14.12
N PRO A 276 -14.46 -56.58 13.16
CA PRO A 276 -14.76 -56.74 11.74
C PRO A 276 -14.96 -58.22 11.35
N ALA A 277 -15.94 -58.46 10.48
CA ALA A 277 -16.26 -59.77 9.94
C ALA A 277 -15.16 -60.33 9.04
N SER A 278 -14.83 -61.61 9.22
CA SER A 278 -13.98 -62.42 8.34
C SER A 278 -14.76 -62.88 7.08
N PRO A 279 -14.10 -63.01 5.92
CA PRO A 279 -14.75 -63.42 4.68
C PRO A 279 -15.14 -64.91 4.68
N PRO A 280 -16.17 -65.32 3.91
CA PRO A 280 -16.72 -66.67 3.95
C PRO A 280 -15.80 -67.70 3.28
N ALA A 281 -15.70 -68.87 3.91
CA ALA A 281 -15.05 -70.06 3.37
C ALA A 281 -15.95 -70.74 2.31
N SER A 282 -15.35 -71.24 1.23
CA SER A 282 -15.98 -72.04 0.19
C SER A 282 -16.46 -73.41 0.72
N PRO A 283 -17.60 -73.94 0.24
CA PRO A 283 -18.12 -75.22 0.70
C PRO A 283 -17.35 -76.42 0.11
N PRO A 284 -17.21 -77.53 0.85
CA PRO A 284 -16.61 -78.76 0.33
C PRO A 284 -17.58 -79.53 -0.56
N ALA A 285 -17.03 -80.13 -1.61
CA ALA A 285 -17.71 -81.08 -2.48
C ALA A 285 -18.03 -82.39 -1.73
N SER A 286 -19.24 -82.92 -1.90
CA SER A 286 -19.64 -84.26 -1.50
C SER A 286 -19.82 -85.15 -2.75
N PRO A 287 -19.20 -86.35 -2.81
CA PRO A 287 -19.50 -87.38 -3.81
C PRO A 287 -20.54 -88.40 -3.26
N PRO A 288 -21.01 -89.38 -4.05
CA PRO A 288 -21.08 -89.51 -5.50
C PRO A 288 -22.46 -89.16 -6.10
#